data_AF-A0A9W6HT24-F1
#
_entry.id   AF-A0A9W6HT24-F1
#
_cell.length_a   1.000
_cell.length_b   1.000
_cell.length_c   1.000
_cell.angle_alpha   90.00
_cell.angle_beta   90.00
_cell.angle_gamma   90.00
#
_symmetry.space_group_name_H-M   'P 1'
#
loop_
_entity.id
_entity.type
_entity.pdbx_description
1 polymer ?
#
loop_
_entity_poly.entity_id
_entity_poly.type
_entity_poly.pdbx_seq_one_letter_code
_entity_poly.pdbx_strand_id
1 'polypeptide(L)'
;MAVSASVVDVDVADSAVEAGRFVSLSVDGAGWMLRIDGIGEVEIGFGVWAESAPTGRPVCAMGAWQGDAFVAHLYVVTSPHRVDLVVDPRTGTATLRWHTVPLTTSDLALHLRHPLMTRPDVS
;
A
#
# COMPACT_ATOMS: atom_id res chain seq x y z
N MET A 1 -18.82 6.61 -13.00
CA MET A 1 -17.66 6.24 -13.84
C MET A 1 -16.65 5.62 -12.89
N ALA A 2 -16.54 4.29 -12.86
CA ALA A 2 -15.58 3.62 -11.99
C ALA A 2 -14.20 3.85 -12.59
N VAL A 3 -13.38 4.68 -11.94
CA VAL A 3 -12.01 4.91 -12.39
C VAL A 3 -11.19 3.76 -11.84
N SER A 4 -10.88 2.78 -12.69
CA SER A 4 -9.83 1.80 -12.44
C SER A 4 -8.54 2.33 -13.06
N ALA A 5 -7.55 2.67 -12.24
CA ALA A 5 -6.22 3.02 -12.73
C ALA A 5 -5.30 1.81 -12.50
N SER A 6 -4.74 1.25 -13.57
CA SER A 6 -3.65 0.27 -13.50
C SER A 6 -2.36 0.97 -13.86
N VAL A 7 -1.43 1.00 -12.92
CA VAL A 7 -0.22 1.80 -13.00
C VAL A 7 0.97 0.98 -12.53
N VAL A 8 2.17 1.40 -12.91
CA VAL A 8 3.42 0.76 -12.52
C VAL A 8 4.04 1.57 -11.38
N ASP A 9 4.49 0.88 -10.33
CA ASP A 9 5.30 1.53 -9.30
C ASP A 9 6.64 1.96 -9.90
N VAL A 10 6.94 3.25 -9.81
CA VAL A 10 8.21 3.82 -10.27
C VAL A 10 9.26 3.74 -9.18
N ASP A 11 10.48 3.37 -9.56
CA ASP A 11 11.62 3.35 -8.66
C ASP A 11 11.88 4.77 -8.12
N VAL A 12 11.75 4.91 -6.81
CA VAL A 12 12.09 6.13 -6.07
C VAL A 12 12.97 5.74 -4.90
N ALA A 13 13.76 6.70 -4.43
CA ALA A 13 14.39 6.58 -3.13
C ALA A 13 13.30 6.21 -2.09
N ASP A 14 13.58 5.18 -1.30
CA ASP A 14 12.72 4.67 -0.22
C ASP A 14 11.42 3.98 -0.68
N SER A 15 11.39 3.41 -1.90
CA SER A 15 10.24 2.61 -2.35
C SER A 15 9.97 1.42 -1.42
N ALA A 16 8.68 1.20 -1.15
CA ALA A 16 8.16 0.14 -0.30
C ALA A 16 7.89 -1.16 -1.06
N VAL A 17 7.94 -1.12 -2.39
CA VAL A 17 7.81 -2.28 -3.25
C VAL A 17 8.94 -2.30 -4.27
N GLU A 18 9.20 -3.45 -4.86
CA GLU A 18 10.10 -3.54 -6.00
C GLU A 18 9.54 -2.73 -7.18
N ALA A 19 10.40 -1.93 -7.81
CA ALA A 19 10.03 -1.14 -8.98
C ALA A 19 9.50 -2.03 -10.11
N GLY A 20 8.57 -1.50 -10.90
CA GLY A 20 7.93 -2.28 -11.98
C GLY A 20 6.73 -3.11 -11.52
N ARG A 21 6.42 -3.14 -10.22
CA ARG A 21 5.26 -3.84 -9.69
C ARG A 21 3.96 -3.17 -10.14
N PHE A 22 2.99 -3.98 -10.56
CA PHE A 22 1.67 -3.50 -10.93
C PHE A 22 0.84 -3.13 -9.70
N VAL A 23 0.22 -1.97 -9.78
CA VAL A 23 -0.71 -1.44 -8.78
C VAL A 23 -2.01 -1.09 -9.49
N SER A 24 -3.14 -1.48 -8.95
CA SER A 24 -4.43 -1.01 -9.44
C SER A 24 -5.29 -0.42 -8.33
N LEU A 25 -5.92 0.71 -8.62
CA LEU A 25 -6.86 1.38 -7.73
C LEU A 25 -8.25 1.34 -8.37
N SER A 26 -9.26 0.87 -7.65
CA SER A 26 -10.66 0.91 -8.06
C SER A 26 -11.54 1.50 -6.96
N VAL A 27 -12.68 2.09 -7.35
CA VAL A 27 -13.70 2.50 -6.38
C VAL A 27 -14.33 1.25 -5.75
N ASP A 28 -14.47 1.26 -4.43
CA ASP A 28 -15.15 0.19 -3.69
C ASP A 28 -15.99 0.77 -2.53
N GLY A 29 -17.31 0.57 -2.60
CA GLY A 29 -18.26 1.14 -1.64
C GLY A 29 -18.08 2.66 -1.45
N ALA A 30 -17.78 3.06 -0.22
CA ALA A 30 -17.54 4.45 0.16
C ALA A 30 -16.08 4.91 0.00
N GLY A 31 -15.16 4.02 -0.40
CA GLY A 31 -13.74 4.30 -0.53
C GLY A 31 -13.15 3.69 -1.80
N TRP A 32 -11.97 3.08 -1.66
CA TRP A 32 -11.23 2.49 -2.75
C TRP A 32 -10.61 1.16 -2.36
N MET A 33 -10.42 0.31 -3.35
CA MET A 33 -9.63 -0.90 -3.25
C MET A 33 -8.32 -0.71 -3.99
N LEU A 34 -7.21 -0.87 -3.27
CA LEU A 34 -5.87 -0.91 -3.82
C LEU A 34 -5.42 -2.36 -3.94
N ARG A 35 -5.07 -2.80 -5.14
CA ARG A 35 -4.43 -4.10 -5.36
C ARG A 35 -2.98 -3.90 -5.72
N ILE A 36 -2.09 -4.52 -4.96
CA ILE A 36 -0.65 -4.50 -5.18
C ILE A 36 -0.23 -5.92 -5.57
N ASP A 37 0.38 -6.08 -6.74
CA ASP A 37 0.83 -7.39 -7.20
C ASP A 37 1.77 -8.05 -6.18
N GLY A 38 1.63 -9.35 -5.94
CA GLY A 38 2.40 -10.09 -4.92
C GLY A 38 2.13 -9.73 -3.44
N ILE A 39 1.23 -8.79 -3.12
CA ILE A 39 0.79 -8.50 -1.73
C ILE A 39 -0.70 -8.81 -1.57
N GLY A 40 -1.55 -8.32 -2.46
CA GLY A 40 -3.01 -8.50 -2.39
C GLY A 40 -3.75 -7.17 -2.29
N GLU A 41 -4.93 -7.23 -1.67
CA GLU A 41 -5.91 -6.15 -1.62
C GLU A 41 -5.86 -5.39 -0.30
N VAL A 42 -5.83 -4.06 -0.40
CA VAL A 42 -5.82 -3.11 0.70
C VAL A 42 -7.01 -2.17 0.55
N GLU A 43 -7.91 -2.21 1.53
CA GLU A 43 -9.03 -1.28 1.61
C GLU A 43 -8.55 0.11 2.01
N ILE A 44 -9.03 1.15 1.32
CA ILE A 44 -8.72 2.56 1.58
C ILE A 44 -10.03 3.31 1.82
N GLY A 45 -10.22 3.82 3.04
CA GLY A 45 -11.41 4.58 3.38
C GLY A 45 -11.39 6.04 2.88
N PHE A 46 -12.58 6.64 2.78
CA PHE A 46 -12.78 8.07 2.50
C PHE A 46 -13.28 8.79 3.76
N GLY A 47 -12.45 9.66 4.33
CA GLY A 47 -12.76 10.37 5.58
C GLY A 47 -12.78 9.50 6.84
N VAL A 48 -12.53 8.19 6.69
CA VAL A 48 -12.40 7.20 7.76
C VAL A 48 -11.27 6.23 7.41
N TRP A 49 -10.67 5.61 8.42
CA TRP A 49 -9.72 4.52 8.22
C TRP A 49 -10.48 3.23 7.87
N ALA A 50 -10.04 2.55 6.80
CA ALA A 50 -10.44 1.19 6.49
C ALA A 50 -9.32 0.22 6.93
N GLU A 51 -9.68 -0.93 7.48
CA GLU A 51 -8.74 -1.96 7.90
C GLU A 51 -8.84 -3.17 6.97
N SER A 52 -7.71 -3.71 6.56
CA SER A 52 -7.61 -4.96 5.78
C SER A 52 -6.39 -5.76 6.22
N ALA A 53 -6.25 -7.01 5.78
CA ALA A 53 -5.13 -7.88 6.18
C ALA A 53 -4.63 -8.74 5.00
N PRO A 54 -4.03 -8.14 3.95
CA PRO A 54 -3.73 -8.82 2.68
C PRO A 54 -2.85 -10.06 2.83
N THR A 55 -1.92 -10.06 3.78
CA THR A 55 -1.04 -11.22 4.08
C THR A 55 -1.05 -11.60 5.56
N GLY A 56 -2.13 -11.25 6.25
CA GLY A 56 -2.42 -11.66 7.63
C GLY A 56 -2.08 -10.63 8.72
N ARG A 57 -1.17 -9.68 8.50
CA ARG A 57 -1.03 -8.53 9.41
C ARG A 57 -2.01 -7.43 8.99
N PRO A 58 -2.76 -6.83 9.94
CA PRO A 58 -3.64 -5.73 9.61
C PRO A 58 -2.89 -4.49 9.11
N VAL A 59 -3.50 -3.80 8.15
CA VAL A 59 -3.10 -2.50 7.62
C VAL A 59 -4.32 -1.60 7.62
N CYS A 60 -4.17 -0.38 8.14
CA CYS A 60 -5.21 0.64 8.08
C CYS A 60 -4.86 1.66 7.00
N ALA A 61 -5.79 2.00 6.13
CA ALA A 61 -5.57 3.01 5.10
C ALA A 61 -6.73 3.99 4.91
N MET A 62 -6.35 5.22 4.54
CA MET A 62 -7.26 6.31 4.20
C MET A 62 -6.64 7.13 3.07
N GLY A 63 -7.48 7.60 2.15
CA GLY A 63 -7.02 8.34 0.99
C GLY A 63 -8.11 9.20 0.37
N ALA A 64 -7.71 9.99 -0.62
CA ALA A 64 -8.59 10.79 -1.45
C ALA A 64 -7.86 11.27 -2.71
N TRP A 65 -8.65 11.72 -3.69
CA TRP A 65 -8.12 12.49 -4.81
C TRP A 65 -7.70 13.89 -4.35
N GLN A 66 -6.47 14.28 -4.70
CA GLN A 66 -5.90 15.61 -4.48
C GLN A 66 -5.55 16.22 -5.83
N GLY A 67 -6.50 16.95 -6.41
CA GLY A 67 -6.40 17.37 -7.81
C GLY A 67 -6.46 16.16 -8.75
N ASP A 68 -5.44 15.99 -9.59
CA ASP A 68 -5.37 14.92 -10.60
C ASP A 68 -4.76 13.61 -10.08
N ALA A 69 -4.18 13.60 -8.87
CA ALA A 69 -3.53 12.43 -8.29
C ALA A 69 -4.33 11.87 -7.11
N PHE A 70 -4.31 10.55 -6.94
CA PHE A 70 -4.85 9.90 -5.75
C PHE A 70 -3.75 9.77 -4.70
N VAL A 71 -4.03 10.20 -3.48
CA VAL A 71 -3.08 10.13 -2.36
C VAL A 71 -3.70 9.32 -1.23
N ALA A 72 -2.95 8.36 -0.70
CA ALA A 72 -3.36 7.59 0.46
C ALA A 72 -2.21 7.31 1.42
N HIS A 73 -2.56 6.99 2.65
CA HIS A 73 -1.60 6.60 3.68
C HIS A 73 -1.97 5.22 4.21
N LEU A 74 -0.99 4.33 4.27
CA LEU A 74 -1.11 2.95 4.75
C LEU A 74 -0.30 2.82 6.04
N TYR A 75 -0.93 2.31 7.09
CA TYR A 75 -0.34 2.12 8.41
C TYR A 75 -0.30 0.63 8.73
N VAL A 76 0.91 0.08 8.88
CA VAL A 76 1.09 -1.32 9.25
C VAL A 76 0.81 -1.46 10.75
N VAL A 77 -0.32 -2.09 11.09
CA VAL A 77 -0.80 -2.20 12.48
C VAL A 77 0.23 -3.00 13.30
N THR A 78 0.42 -2.60 14.55
CA THR A 78 1.46 -3.09 15.49
C THR A 78 2.91 -2.69 15.17
N SER A 79 3.12 -1.79 14.22
CA SER A 79 4.45 -1.21 13.92
C SER A 79 4.34 0.31 13.76
N PRO A 80 5.46 1.06 13.86
CA PRO A 80 5.48 2.48 13.53
C PRO A 80 5.54 2.74 12.01
N HIS A 81 5.54 1.69 11.18
CA HIS A 81 5.81 1.82 9.74
C HIS A 81 4.59 2.32 8.97
N ARG A 82 4.84 3.30 8.10
CA ARG A 82 3.83 3.96 7.26
C ARG A 82 4.35 4.05 5.82
N VAL A 83 3.46 3.78 4.88
CA VAL A 83 3.68 3.98 3.44
C VAL A 83 2.75 5.07 2.93
N ASP A 84 3.29 5.98 2.15
CA ASP A 84 2.52 6.95 1.38
C ASP A 84 2.35 6.43 -0.05
N LEU A 85 1.11 6.38 -0.51
CA LEU A 85 0.75 6.04 -1.88
C LEU A 85 0.42 7.33 -2.65
N VAL A 86 1.01 7.47 -3.83
CA VAL A 86 0.57 8.44 -4.84
C VAL A 86 0.30 7.68 -6.14
N VAL A 87 -0.89 7.84 -6.71
CA VAL A 87 -1.24 7.34 -8.05
C VAL A 87 -1.49 8.52 -8.95
N ASP A 88 -0.69 8.65 -10.01
CA ASP A 88 -0.92 9.62 -11.08
C ASP A 88 -1.46 8.86 -12.32
N PRO A 89 -2.77 8.96 -12.60
CA PRO A 89 -3.37 8.29 -13.75
C PRO A 89 -2.96 8.92 -15.10
N ARG A 90 -2.42 10.15 -15.11
CA ARG A 90 -2.00 10.83 -16.35
C ARG A 90 -0.68 10.27 -16.86
N THR A 91 0.24 9.98 -15.96
CA THR A 91 1.53 9.35 -16.27
C THR A 91 1.43 7.81 -16.26
N GLY A 92 0.38 7.26 -15.66
CA GLY A 92 0.22 5.81 -15.52
C GLY A 92 1.17 5.22 -14.47
N THR A 93 1.52 6.01 -13.45
CA THR A 93 2.51 5.63 -12.42
C THR A 93 1.92 5.62 -11.02
N ALA A 94 2.37 4.69 -10.19
CA ALA A 94 2.20 4.73 -8.75
C ALA A 94 3.55 4.96 -8.08
N THR A 95 3.50 5.44 -6.85
CA THR A 95 4.64 5.44 -5.94
C THR A 95 4.16 5.02 -4.57
N LEU A 96 4.68 3.90 -4.07
CA LEU A 96 4.54 3.48 -2.68
C LEU A 96 5.84 3.78 -1.95
N ARG A 97 5.89 4.85 -1.16
CA ARG A 97 7.11 5.28 -0.48
C ARG A 97 7.00 5.11 1.03
N TRP A 98 8.03 4.58 1.67
CA TRP A 98 8.10 4.61 3.13
C TRP A 98 8.20 6.05 3.64
N HIS A 99 7.42 6.39 4.66
CA HIS A 99 7.63 7.64 5.41
C HIS A 99 8.99 7.60 6.15
N THR A 100 9.35 6.43 6.67
CA THR A 100 10.65 6.15 7.26
C THR A 100 10.99 4.70 6.93
N VAL A 101 12.08 4.50 6.18
CA VAL A 101 12.49 3.16 5.74
C VAL A 101 12.75 2.27 6.95
N PRO A 102 12.11 1.09 7.04
CA PRO A 102 12.38 0.15 8.11
C PRO A 102 13.84 -0.32 8.06
N LEU A 103 14.48 -0.42 9.24
CA LEU A 103 15.90 -0.82 9.34
C LEU A 103 16.14 -2.28 8.91
N THR A 104 15.13 -3.13 8.96
CA THR A 104 15.25 -4.55 8.62
C THR A 104 15.21 -4.80 7.12
N THR A 105 14.26 -4.18 6.42
CA THR A 105 14.04 -4.32 4.97
C THR A 105 13.04 -3.27 4.48
N SER A 106 13.17 -2.81 3.24
CA SER A 106 12.18 -1.96 2.59
C SER A 106 11.03 -2.74 1.93
N ASP A 107 11.06 -4.07 1.90
CA ASP A 107 9.99 -4.86 1.28
C ASP A 107 8.71 -4.87 2.14
N LEU A 108 7.69 -4.11 1.72
CA LEU A 108 6.38 -4.04 2.38
C LEU A 108 5.72 -5.41 2.53
N ALA A 109 5.91 -6.33 1.58
CA ALA A 109 5.29 -7.65 1.64
C ALA A 109 5.75 -8.43 2.88
N LEU A 110 6.99 -8.22 3.34
CA LEU A 110 7.51 -8.86 4.55
C LEU A 110 6.92 -8.24 5.82
N HIS A 111 6.69 -6.92 5.83
CA HIS A 111 6.09 -6.22 6.96
C HIS A 111 4.62 -6.56 7.15
N LEU A 112 3.89 -6.89 6.08
CA LEU A 112 2.47 -7.26 6.13
C LEU A 112 2.21 -8.74 6.47
N ARG A 113 3.24 -9.59 6.46
CA ARG A 113 3.06 -11.02 6.75
C ARG A 113 2.80 -11.27 8.24
N HIS A 114 1.84 -12.15 8.50
CA HIS A 114 1.63 -12.77 9.82
C HIS A 114 1.84 -14.29 9.73
N PRO A 115 2.45 -14.93 10.76
CA PRO A 115 3.05 -14.32 11.96
C PRO A 115 4.31 -13.52 11.63
N LEU A 116 4.65 -12.52 12.46
CA LEU A 116 6.00 -11.95 12.41
C LEU A 116 6.92 -13.10 12.81
N MET A 117 7.78 -13.57 11.90
CA MET A 117 8.79 -14.56 12.22
C MET A 117 9.86 -13.90 13.10
N THR A 118 9.57 -13.76 14.40
CA THR A 118 10.54 -13.30 15.41
C THR A 118 11.45 -14.42 15.89
N ARG A 119 11.15 -15.67 15.50
CA ARG A 119 11.92 -16.87 15.83
C ARG A 119 11.88 -17.89 14.68
N PRO A 120 12.93 -17.94 13.83
CA PRO A 120 13.03 -18.94 12.76
C PRO A 120 13.29 -20.37 13.27
N ASP A 121 13.48 -20.56 14.58
CA ASP A 121 13.81 -21.82 15.25
C ASP A 121 12.61 -22.58 15.84
N VAL A 122 11.38 -22.06 15.72
CA VAL A 122 10.18 -22.73 16.23
C VAL A 122 9.30 -23.15 15.05
N SER A 123 9.30 -24.46 14.76
CA SER A 123 8.38 -25.14 13.85
C SER A 123 7.19 -25.73 14.60
#